data_AF-A0A1M3MX86-F1
#
_entry.id   AF-A0A1M3MX86-F1
#
_cell.length_a   1.000
_cell.length_b   1.000
_cell.length_c   1.000
_cell.angle_alpha   90.00
_cell.angle_beta   90.00
_cell.angle_gamma   90.00
#
_symmetry.space_group_name_H-M   'P 1'
#
loop_
_entity.id
_entity.type
_entity.pdbx_description
1 polymer ?
#
loop_
_entity_poly.entity_id
_entity_poly.type
_entity_poly.pdbx_seq_one_letter_code
_entity_poly.pdbx_strand_id
1 'polypeptide(L)'
;MGQQPQSVQQQPTDTASLIIEDVARRVHLPSSITPRDAIQAVMCTFTRHVSRGEAARVFEVLPKVVQPLLERCMLHRDEPAKRFGRNELLDELGAHLGVSVPKAEEIASAVLHAVSSRLPAQELGEVTAQLPRELRDLWVIPKIPVGTPVEPHPILSRIEQTVALPRGVTGIGAFTSVMRHLSRRLSLGEARHLCMALPSDLRQLLEDSLLGRGEHPVKLGKGEFLERVGQDLGISEPREVEMVAKAVFKHVEDHLPASVFKHVSMQLPRELSDLWALPY
;
A
#
# COMPACT_ATOMS: atom_id res chain seq x y z
N MET A 1 48.91 27.97 2.64
CA MET A 1 48.15 26.97 1.85
C MET A 1 47.76 25.84 2.79
N GLY A 2 46.52 25.86 3.26
CA GLY A 2 45.95 24.78 4.08
C GLY A 2 44.46 24.74 3.78
N GLN A 3 44.06 23.88 2.87
CA GLN A 3 42.65 23.65 2.57
C GLN A 3 42.05 22.80 3.69
N GLN A 4 41.11 23.37 4.43
CA GLN A 4 40.15 22.59 5.22
C GLN A 4 39.17 21.92 4.26
N PRO A 5 38.92 20.61 4.37
CA PRO A 5 37.81 19.99 3.67
C PRO A 5 36.51 20.50 4.30
N GLN A 6 35.71 21.19 3.49
CA GLN A 6 34.34 21.57 3.85
C GLN A 6 33.54 20.30 4.09
N SER A 7 33.16 20.11 5.34
CA SER A 7 32.18 19.12 5.78
C SER A 7 30.88 19.36 5.02
N VAL A 8 30.53 18.44 4.13
CA VAL A 8 29.21 18.37 3.50
C VAL A 8 28.21 18.18 4.63
N GLN A 9 27.56 19.27 5.04
CA GLN A 9 26.45 19.24 5.98
C GLN A 9 25.29 18.53 5.30
N GLN A 10 25.14 17.23 5.56
CA GLN A 10 23.91 16.50 5.29
C GLN A 10 22.82 17.11 6.19
N GLN A 11 21.97 17.98 5.62
CA GLN A 11 20.78 18.45 6.32
C GLN A 11 19.89 17.24 6.61
N PRO A 12 19.44 17.03 7.87
CA PRO A 12 18.45 16.01 8.15
C PRO A 12 17.16 16.39 7.42
N THR A 13 16.75 15.58 6.44
CA THR A 13 15.51 15.81 5.70
C THR A 13 14.35 15.64 6.68
N ASP A 14 13.76 16.77 7.10
CA ASP A 14 12.59 16.78 7.99
C ASP A 14 11.46 15.96 7.34
N THR A 15 10.90 15.02 8.09
CA THR A 15 9.85 14.12 7.59
C THR A 15 8.60 14.89 7.19
N ALA A 16 8.34 16.05 7.79
CA ALA A 16 7.26 16.93 7.35
C ALA A 16 7.45 17.38 5.89
N SER A 17 8.69 17.72 5.50
CA SER A 17 9.01 18.07 4.11
C SER A 17 8.81 16.89 3.16
N LEU A 18 9.18 15.68 3.60
CA LEU A 18 8.96 14.46 2.82
C LEU A 18 7.48 14.14 2.61
N ILE A 19 6.61 14.43 3.59
CA ILE A 19 5.16 14.26 3.45
C ILE A 19 4.60 15.30 2.47
N ILE A 20 5.02 16.55 2.58
CA ILE A 20 4.62 17.64 1.67
C ILE A 20 4.99 17.31 0.22
N GLU A 21 6.21 16.85 -0.01
CA GLU A 21 6.67 16.40 -1.33
C GLU A 21 5.86 15.21 -1.84
N ASP A 22 5.54 14.24 -0.97
CA ASP A 22 4.78 13.07 -1.38
C ASP A 22 3.34 13.41 -1.77
N VAL A 23 2.69 14.32 -1.04
CA VAL A 23 1.37 14.85 -1.40
C VAL A 23 1.43 15.59 -2.74
N ALA A 24 2.42 16.45 -2.94
CA ALA A 24 2.59 17.20 -4.18
C ALA A 24 2.75 16.30 -5.41
N ARG A 25 3.40 15.13 -5.24
CA ARG A 25 3.55 14.14 -6.32
C ARG A 25 2.29 13.33 -6.61
N ARG A 26 1.43 13.13 -5.61
CA ARG A 26 0.29 12.20 -5.69
C ARG A 26 -1.01 12.83 -6.13
N VAL A 27 -1.20 14.12 -5.89
CA VAL A 27 -2.44 14.81 -6.24
C VAL A 27 -2.17 16.15 -6.91
N HIS A 28 -2.83 16.36 -8.04
CA HIS A 28 -2.85 17.66 -8.71
C HIS A 28 -3.73 18.61 -7.90
N LEU A 29 -3.12 19.52 -7.14
CA LEU A 29 -3.83 20.52 -6.37
C LEU A 29 -4.20 21.72 -7.26
N PRO A 30 -5.39 22.33 -7.06
CA PRO A 30 -5.68 23.66 -7.60
C PRO A 30 -4.59 24.66 -7.22
N SER A 31 -4.32 25.63 -8.08
CA SER A 31 -3.26 26.65 -7.87
C SER A 31 -3.46 27.51 -6.62
N SER A 32 -4.67 27.52 -6.04
CA SER A 32 -5.01 28.20 -4.79
C SER A 32 -4.71 27.39 -3.52
N ILE A 33 -4.31 26.12 -3.63
CA ILE A 33 -4.13 25.20 -2.49
C ILE A 33 -2.70 24.67 -2.50
N THR A 34 -1.93 24.95 -1.46
CA THR A 34 -0.60 24.34 -1.31
C THR A 34 -0.70 22.93 -0.73
N PRO A 35 0.31 22.05 -0.93
CA PRO A 35 0.33 20.73 -0.29
C PRO A 35 0.24 20.80 1.24
N ARG A 36 0.80 21.85 1.83
CA ARG A 36 0.69 22.11 3.27
C ARG A 36 -0.74 22.43 3.68
N ASP A 37 -1.45 23.26 2.90
CA ASP A 37 -2.85 23.61 3.17
C ASP A 37 -3.75 22.37 3.04
N ALA A 38 -3.51 21.54 2.03
CA ALA A 38 -4.20 20.27 1.86
C ALA A 38 -3.99 19.32 3.05
N ILE A 39 -2.74 19.16 3.50
CA ILE A 39 -2.42 18.35 4.69
C ILE A 39 -3.13 18.90 5.93
N GLN A 40 -3.06 20.22 6.14
CA GLN A 40 -3.69 20.85 7.29
C GLN A 40 -5.21 20.70 7.26
N ALA A 41 -5.86 20.91 6.11
CA ALA A 41 -7.29 20.79 5.97
C ALA A 41 -7.77 19.36 6.22
N VAL A 42 -7.14 18.37 5.58
CA VAL A 42 -7.48 16.95 5.76
C VAL A 42 -7.32 16.53 7.20
N MET A 43 -6.20 16.87 7.84
CA MET A 43 -5.97 16.49 9.22
C MET A 43 -6.88 17.25 10.19
N CYS A 44 -7.20 18.52 9.93
CA CYS A 44 -8.15 19.29 10.72
C CYS A 44 -9.55 18.67 10.67
N THR A 45 -10.06 18.38 9.47
CA THR A 45 -11.35 17.74 9.28
C THR A 45 -11.36 16.35 9.90
N PHE A 46 -10.32 15.53 9.66
CA PHE A 46 -10.23 14.18 10.23
C PHE A 46 -10.29 14.17 11.76
N THR A 47 -9.54 15.08 12.40
CA THR A 47 -9.39 15.12 13.85
C THR A 47 -10.61 15.70 14.56
N ARG A 48 -11.43 16.49 13.86
CA ARG A 48 -12.77 16.88 14.31
C ARG A 48 -13.78 15.73 14.28
N HIS A 49 -13.56 14.73 13.43
CA HIS A 49 -14.52 13.65 13.16
C HIS A 49 -14.24 12.35 13.92
N VAL A 50 -13.06 12.19 14.51
CA VAL A 50 -12.76 11.07 15.41
C VAL A 50 -13.19 11.45 16.84
N SER A 51 -13.92 10.58 17.56
CA SER A 51 -14.46 10.92 18.88
C SER A 51 -13.36 11.26 19.89
N ARG A 52 -13.66 12.04 20.95
CA ARG A 52 -12.66 12.54 21.94
C ARG A 52 -11.76 11.45 22.53
N GLY A 53 -12.23 10.20 22.65
CA GLY A 53 -11.44 9.07 23.16
C GLY A 53 -10.66 8.31 22.08
N GLU A 54 -11.19 8.23 20.86
CA GLU A 54 -10.56 7.54 19.72
C GLU A 54 -9.47 8.42 19.08
N ALA A 55 -9.71 9.74 19.01
CA ALA A 55 -8.77 10.71 18.46
C ALA A 55 -7.54 10.79 19.34
N ALA A 56 -7.71 10.93 20.66
CA ALA A 56 -6.62 10.99 21.63
C ALA A 56 -5.68 9.77 21.52
N ARG A 57 -6.25 8.57 21.31
CA ARG A 57 -5.44 7.34 21.12
C ARG A 57 -4.75 7.29 19.76
N VAL A 58 -5.41 7.68 18.69
CA VAL A 58 -4.77 7.83 17.36
C VAL A 58 -3.62 8.84 17.45
N PHE A 59 -3.78 9.94 18.18
CA PHE A 59 -2.75 10.96 18.36
C PHE A 59 -1.59 10.55 19.28
N GLU A 60 -1.85 9.73 20.30
CA GLU A 60 -0.79 9.15 21.15
C GLU A 60 0.11 8.18 20.38
N VAL A 61 -0.46 7.52 19.37
CA VAL A 61 0.22 6.54 18.51
C VAL A 61 0.87 7.19 17.28
N LEU A 62 0.40 8.36 16.84
CA LEU A 62 1.05 9.10 15.76
C LEU A 62 2.45 9.58 16.22
N PRO A 63 3.51 9.30 15.43
CA PRO A 63 4.85 9.76 15.74
C PRO A 63 4.88 11.25 16.07
N LYS A 64 5.74 11.65 17.02
CA LYS A 64 6.07 13.05 17.32
C LYS A 64 6.43 13.89 16.09
N VAL A 65 6.70 13.21 14.99
CA VAL A 65 7.05 13.71 13.67
C VAL A 65 5.86 14.31 12.91
N VAL A 66 4.63 13.82 13.13
CA VAL A 66 3.42 14.37 12.48
C VAL A 66 2.72 15.40 13.39
N GLN A 67 3.00 15.35 14.70
CA GLN A 67 2.42 16.27 15.69
C GLN A 67 2.59 17.77 15.36
N PRO A 68 3.73 18.27 14.86
CA PRO A 68 3.89 19.69 14.50
C PRO A 68 2.97 20.15 13.37
N LEU A 69 2.54 19.23 12.49
CA LEU A 69 1.57 19.50 11.43
C LEU A 69 0.12 19.55 11.96
N LEU A 70 -0.10 19.02 13.17
CA LEU A 70 -1.40 18.81 13.80
C LEU A 70 -1.65 19.76 14.99
N GLU A 71 -0.61 20.32 15.59
CA GLU A 71 -0.66 21.23 16.74
C GLU A 71 -1.59 22.43 16.52
N ARG A 72 -1.62 23.00 15.31
CA ARG A 72 -2.52 24.12 14.97
C ARG A 72 -3.99 23.71 14.88
N CYS A 73 -4.27 22.44 14.58
CA CYS A 73 -5.63 21.93 14.43
C CYS A 73 -6.31 21.68 15.78
N MET A 74 -5.53 21.34 16.81
CA MET A 74 -6.00 21.15 18.20
C MET A 74 -6.54 22.44 18.83
N LEU A 75 -6.15 23.61 18.32
CA LEU A 75 -6.53 24.94 18.84
C LEU A 75 -7.91 25.42 18.37
N HIS A 76 -8.50 24.84 17.31
CA HIS A 76 -9.79 25.25 16.74
C HIS A 76 -10.98 24.41 17.24
N ARG A 77 -10.96 23.98 18.51
CA ARG A 77 -11.85 22.94 19.06
C ARG A 77 -12.89 23.50 20.04
N ASP A 78 -14.00 24.01 19.53
CA ASP A 78 -15.11 24.52 20.37
C ASP A 78 -16.37 23.62 20.41
N GLU A 79 -16.48 22.56 19.59
CA GLU A 79 -17.74 21.80 19.48
C GLU A 79 -17.60 20.27 19.66
N PRO A 80 -18.64 19.59 20.19
CA PRO A 80 -18.61 18.14 20.41
C PRO A 80 -18.56 17.38 19.08
N ALA A 81 -17.67 16.39 19.01
CA ALA A 81 -17.55 15.49 17.86
C ALA A 81 -18.89 14.78 17.59
N LYS A 82 -19.55 15.17 16.50
CA LYS A 82 -20.70 14.43 15.97
C LYS A 82 -20.16 13.20 15.23
N ARG A 83 -20.74 12.02 15.48
CA ARG A 83 -20.42 10.79 14.76
C ARG A 83 -20.81 10.96 13.29
N PHE A 84 -19.87 10.77 12.38
CA PHE A 84 -20.09 10.98 10.95
C PHE A 84 -19.27 10.01 10.11
N GLY A 85 -19.83 9.66 8.95
CA GLY A 85 -19.30 8.66 8.02
C GLY A 85 -18.33 9.27 7.01
N ARG A 86 -18.01 8.50 5.97
CA ARG A 86 -17.10 8.93 4.89
C ARG A 86 -17.62 10.18 4.16
N ASN A 87 -18.91 10.23 3.86
CA ASN A 87 -19.48 11.28 3.01
C ASN A 87 -19.44 12.65 3.68
N GLU A 88 -19.78 12.73 4.96
CA GLU A 88 -19.77 13.99 5.70
C GLU A 88 -18.35 14.54 5.87
N LEU A 89 -17.35 13.66 6.06
CA LEU A 89 -15.95 14.07 6.08
C LEU A 89 -15.53 14.68 4.73
N LEU A 90 -15.94 14.08 3.62
CA LEU A 90 -15.60 14.56 2.28
C LEU A 90 -16.35 15.85 1.93
N ASP A 91 -17.60 15.99 2.36
CA ASP A 91 -18.39 17.21 2.19
C ASP A 91 -17.77 18.37 2.98
N GLU A 92 -17.39 18.17 4.25
CA GLU A 92 -16.74 19.19 5.06
C GLU A 92 -15.36 19.54 4.52
N LEU A 93 -14.59 18.55 4.07
CA LEU A 93 -13.29 18.79 3.44
C LEU A 93 -13.42 19.56 2.12
N GLY A 94 -14.42 19.23 1.30
CA GLY A 94 -14.72 19.94 0.06
C GLY A 94 -15.08 21.41 0.33
N ALA A 95 -15.93 21.65 1.33
CA ALA A 95 -16.28 23.00 1.76
C ALA A 95 -15.06 23.78 2.31
N HIS A 96 -14.20 23.13 3.09
CA HIS A 96 -13.00 23.74 3.67
C HIS A 96 -11.97 24.13 2.61
N LEU A 97 -11.76 23.27 1.60
CA LEU A 97 -10.80 23.51 0.52
C LEU A 97 -11.39 24.29 -0.66
N GLY A 98 -12.71 24.50 -0.71
CA GLY A 98 -13.40 25.10 -1.86
C GLY A 98 -13.34 24.23 -3.12
N VAL A 99 -13.36 22.90 -2.96
CA VAL A 99 -13.27 21.91 -4.06
C VAL A 99 -14.49 20.99 -4.09
N SER A 100 -14.69 20.29 -5.20
CA SER A 100 -15.76 19.29 -5.32
C SER A 100 -15.51 18.07 -4.43
N VAL A 101 -16.56 17.35 -4.03
CA VAL A 101 -16.47 16.14 -3.19
C VAL A 101 -15.54 15.07 -3.79
N PRO A 102 -15.58 14.74 -5.10
CA PRO A 102 -14.61 13.80 -5.68
C PRO A 102 -13.17 14.30 -5.57
N LYS A 103 -12.95 15.62 -5.69
CA LYS A 103 -11.62 16.20 -5.55
C LYS A 103 -11.14 16.21 -4.10
N ALA A 104 -12.04 16.45 -3.15
CA ALA A 104 -11.77 16.33 -1.72
C ALA A 104 -11.37 14.90 -1.36
N GLU A 105 -12.01 13.89 -1.97
CA GLU A 105 -11.65 12.48 -1.81
C GLU A 105 -10.25 12.16 -2.32
N GLU A 106 -9.90 12.61 -3.53
CA GLU A 106 -8.53 12.48 -4.06
C GLU A 106 -7.48 13.08 -3.11
N ILE A 107 -7.76 14.29 -2.61
CA ILE A 107 -6.86 15.01 -1.70
C ILE A 107 -6.76 14.29 -0.35
N ALA A 108 -7.88 13.85 0.23
CA ALA A 108 -7.93 13.10 1.48
C ALA A 108 -7.11 11.81 1.38
N SER A 109 -7.34 11.02 0.34
CA SER A 109 -6.61 9.78 0.10
C SER A 109 -5.11 10.01 -0.10
N ALA A 110 -4.72 11.04 -0.87
CA ALA A 110 -3.32 11.36 -1.08
C ALA A 110 -2.60 11.78 0.21
N VAL A 111 -3.23 12.61 1.04
CA VAL A 111 -2.69 13.06 2.33
C VAL A 111 -2.61 11.90 3.32
N LEU A 112 -3.70 11.16 3.53
CA LEU A 112 -3.75 10.07 4.49
C LEU A 112 -2.78 8.95 4.12
N HIS A 113 -2.58 8.70 2.82
CA HIS A 113 -1.57 7.77 2.35
C HIS A 113 -0.13 8.29 2.55
N ALA A 114 0.13 9.56 2.26
CA ALA A 114 1.45 10.15 2.50
C ALA A 114 1.83 10.05 3.98
N VAL A 115 0.87 10.28 4.88
CA VAL A 115 1.03 10.10 6.33
C VAL A 115 1.21 8.63 6.70
N SER A 116 0.32 7.73 6.25
CA SER A 116 0.35 6.30 6.62
C SER A 116 1.62 5.59 6.13
N SER A 117 2.16 5.98 4.97
CA SER A 117 3.39 5.42 4.41
C SER A 117 4.64 5.65 5.28
N ARG A 118 4.55 6.57 6.24
CA ARG A 118 5.63 6.92 7.18
C ARG A 118 5.40 6.38 8.58
N LEU A 119 4.28 5.71 8.82
CA LEU A 119 4.00 5.03 10.07
C LEU A 119 4.61 3.61 10.06
N PRO A 120 5.27 3.18 11.14
CA PRO A 120 5.53 1.78 11.39
C PRO A 120 4.24 0.94 11.28
N ALA A 121 4.37 -0.30 10.79
CA ALA A 121 3.22 -1.17 10.54
C ALA A 121 2.34 -1.41 11.80
N GLN A 122 2.96 -1.45 12.98
CA GLN A 122 2.25 -1.56 14.26
C GLN A 122 1.38 -0.32 14.51
N GLU A 123 1.95 0.88 14.39
CA GLU A 123 1.24 2.14 14.59
C GLU A 123 0.10 2.32 13.58
N LEU A 124 0.33 1.96 12.31
CA LEU A 124 -0.72 1.97 11.29
C LEU A 124 -1.86 0.99 11.62
N GLY A 125 -1.53 -0.19 12.13
CA GLY A 125 -2.51 -1.19 12.57
C GLY A 125 -3.35 -0.68 13.75
N GLU A 126 -2.71 -0.02 14.72
CA GLU A 126 -3.37 0.59 15.86
C GLU A 126 -4.27 1.76 15.44
N VAL A 127 -3.80 2.65 14.55
CA VAL A 127 -4.61 3.75 14.02
C VAL A 127 -5.83 3.21 13.27
N THR A 128 -5.64 2.31 12.31
CA THR A 128 -6.74 1.75 11.50
C THR A 128 -7.76 0.95 12.31
N ALA A 129 -7.34 0.30 13.41
CA ALA A 129 -8.24 -0.42 14.30
C ALA A 129 -9.21 0.50 15.07
N GLN A 130 -8.81 1.76 15.30
CA GLN A 130 -9.63 2.77 15.97
C GLN A 130 -10.56 3.52 15.01
N LEU A 131 -10.45 3.30 13.69
CA LEU A 131 -11.26 4.02 12.71
C LEU A 131 -12.60 3.32 12.43
N PRO A 132 -13.68 4.10 12.28
CA PRO A 132 -14.91 3.63 11.66
C PRO A 132 -14.60 2.92 10.33
N ARG A 133 -15.36 1.85 10.02
CA ARG A 133 -15.14 1.03 8.82
C ARG A 133 -15.03 1.86 7.55
N GLU A 134 -15.88 2.88 7.41
CA GLU A 134 -15.97 3.74 6.24
C GLU A 134 -14.75 4.66 6.05
N LEU A 135 -14.02 4.95 7.14
CA LEU A 135 -12.81 5.76 7.12
C LEU A 135 -11.54 4.92 6.97
N ARG A 136 -11.58 3.62 7.29
CA ARG A 136 -10.44 2.71 7.06
C ARG A 136 -10.07 2.64 5.58
N ASP A 137 -11.07 2.67 4.70
CA ASP A 137 -10.88 2.63 3.25
C ASP A 137 -10.18 3.90 2.70
N LEU A 138 -10.10 4.98 3.48
CA LEU A 138 -9.31 6.18 3.12
C LEU A 138 -7.85 6.08 3.58
N TRP A 139 -7.56 5.19 4.53
CA TRP A 139 -6.23 4.95 5.11
C TRP A 139 -5.51 3.77 4.46
N VAL A 140 -6.29 2.80 3.95
CA VAL A 140 -5.83 1.57 3.32
C VAL A 140 -6.10 1.67 1.82
N ILE A 141 -5.02 1.93 1.06
CA ILE A 141 -4.87 1.86 -0.40
C ILE A 141 -5.34 3.10 -1.20
N PRO A 142 -4.49 3.67 -2.08
CA PRO A 142 -4.93 4.63 -3.09
C PRO A 142 -5.54 3.89 -4.29
N LYS A 143 -6.82 4.10 -4.58
CA LYS A 143 -7.32 4.06 -5.95
C LYS A 143 -6.86 5.35 -6.62
N ILE A 144 -5.74 5.32 -7.32
CA ILE A 144 -5.29 6.45 -8.14
C ILE A 144 -6.33 6.65 -9.27
N PRO A 145 -6.94 7.84 -9.43
CA PRO A 145 -7.68 8.16 -10.64
C PRO A 145 -6.70 8.34 -11.80
N VAL A 146 -7.04 7.68 -12.91
CA VAL A 146 -6.45 7.72 -14.26
C VAL A 146 -5.86 9.08 -14.62
N GLY A 147 -4.57 9.14 -14.96
CA GLY A 147 -3.99 10.39 -15.51
C GLY A 147 -2.50 10.39 -15.85
N THR A 148 -1.67 9.53 -15.26
CA THR A 148 -0.26 9.38 -15.66
C THR A 148 0.04 7.91 -15.95
N PRO A 149 0.72 7.59 -17.07
CA PRO A 149 1.26 6.25 -17.28
C PRO A 149 2.32 6.02 -16.20
N VAL A 150 1.94 5.36 -15.11
CA VAL A 150 2.91 4.73 -14.22
C VAL A 150 3.45 3.57 -15.04
N GLU A 151 4.71 3.66 -15.45
CA GLU A 151 5.34 2.54 -16.15
C GLU A 151 5.26 1.30 -15.25
N PRO A 152 4.74 0.18 -15.77
CA PRO A 152 4.66 -1.04 -14.98
C PRO A 152 6.06 -1.46 -14.53
N HIS A 153 6.16 -1.96 -13.29
CA HIS A 153 7.41 -2.41 -12.71
C HIS A 153 8.18 -3.33 -13.70
N PRO A 154 9.50 -3.16 -13.91
CA PRO A 154 10.26 -3.91 -14.91
C PRO A 154 10.17 -5.44 -14.80
N ILE A 155 9.89 -5.95 -13.60
CA ILE A 155 9.62 -7.38 -13.34
C ILE A 155 8.52 -7.95 -14.26
N LEU A 156 7.51 -7.15 -14.58
CA LEU A 156 6.32 -7.59 -15.33
C LEU A 156 6.71 -7.86 -16.78
N SER A 157 7.47 -6.97 -17.38
CA SER A 157 8.05 -7.17 -18.71
C SER A 157 9.08 -8.31 -18.73
N ARG A 158 9.84 -8.51 -17.64
CA ARG A 158 10.79 -9.64 -17.52
C ARG A 158 10.09 -11.00 -17.46
N ILE A 159 8.93 -11.07 -16.81
CA ILE A 159 8.09 -12.28 -16.80
C ILE A 159 7.69 -12.63 -18.24
N GLU A 160 7.22 -11.65 -19.01
CA GLU A 160 6.83 -11.81 -20.42
C GLU A 160 8.01 -12.23 -21.33
N GLN A 161 9.23 -11.82 -20.99
CA GLN A 161 10.44 -12.17 -21.75
C GLN A 161 11.01 -13.55 -21.38
N THR A 162 10.71 -14.06 -20.19
CA THR A 162 11.28 -15.33 -19.69
C THR A 162 10.50 -16.54 -20.17
N VAL A 163 9.18 -16.39 -20.29
CA VAL A 163 8.29 -17.41 -20.81
C VAL A 163 7.39 -16.78 -21.85
N ALA A 164 7.21 -17.45 -22.99
CA ALA A 164 6.22 -17.03 -23.97
C ALA A 164 4.83 -17.20 -23.35
N LEU A 165 4.26 -16.10 -22.85
CA LEU A 165 2.94 -16.12 -22.24
C LEU A 165 1.87 -16.48 -23.29
N PRO A 166 0.87 -17.30 -22.92
CA PRO A 166 -0.26 -17.58 -23.80
C PRO A 166 -1.00 -16.30 -24.20
N ARG A 167 -1.70 -16.34 -25.35
CA ARG A 167 -2.45 -15.19 -25.85
C ARG A 167 -3.46 -14.69 -24.82
N GLY A 168 -3.40 -13.40 -24.50
CA GLY A 168 -4.29 -12.75 -23.53
C GLY A 168 -3.75 -12.74 -22.10
N VAL A 169 -2.64 -13.41 -21.82
CA VAL A 169 -1.96 -13.37 -20.52
C VAL A 169 -0.88 -12.28 -20.55
N THR A 170 -0.95 -11.34 -19.60
CA THR A 170 0.05 -10.27 -19.42
C THR A 170 0.95 -10.58 -18.23
N GLY A 171 2.12 -9.91 -18.14
CA GLY A 171 2.99 -10.01 -16.98
C GLY A 171 2.29 -9.60 -15.68
N ILE A 172 1.41 -8.59 -15.74
CA ILE A 172 0.56 -8.17 -14.61
C ILE A 172 -0.40 -9.29 -14.21
N GLY A 173 -1.10 -9.88 -15.18
CA GLY A 173 -2.04 -10.99 -14.93
C GLY A 173 -1.34 -12.18 -14.30
N ALA A 174 -0.22 -12.62 -14.91
CA ALA A 174 0.61 -13.71 -14.42
C ALA A 174 1.09 -13.46 -12.98
N PHE A 175 1.71 -12.31 -12.72
CA PHE A 175 2.17 -11.93 -11.38
C PHE A 175 1.03 -11.94 -10.37
N THR A 176 -0.07 -11.24 -10.68
CA THR A 176 -1.19 -11.06 -9.76
C THR A 176 -1.83 -12.40 -9.43
N SER A 177 -2.04 -13.26 -10.43
CA SER A 177 -2.63 -14.59 -10.24
C SER A 177 -1.76 -15.47 -9.34
N VAL A 178 -0.51 -15.64 -9.72
CA VAL A 178 0.46 -16.51 -9.02
C VAL A 178 0.64 -16.05 -7.58
N MET A 179 0.90 -14.76 -7.37
CA MET A 179 1.15 -14.21 -6.04
C MET A 179 -0.11 -14.17 -5.16
N ARG A 180 -1.30 -13.95 -5.74
CA ARG A 180 -2.59 -14.08 -5.02
C ARG A 180 -2.79 -15.50 -4.49
N HIS A 181 -2.59 -16.50 -5.34
CA HIS A 181 -2.79 -17.90 -4.93
C HIS A 181 -1.70 -18.38 -3.96
N LEU A 182 -0.47 -17.88 -4.11
CA LEU A 182 0.60 -18.13 -3.14
C LEU A 182 0.27 -17.52 -1.78
N SER A 183 -0.18 -16.26 -1.75
CA SER A 183 -0.55 -15.55 -0.52
C SER A 183 -1.68 -16.24 0.24
N ARG A 184 -2.61 -16.89 -0.48
CA ARG A 184 -3.68 -17.70 0.13
C ARG A 184 -3.16 -18.96 0.83
N ARG A 185 -1.96 -19.43 0.50
CA ARG A 185 -1.30 -20.57 1.15
C ARG A 185 -0.56 -20.21 2.43
N LEU A 186 -0.29 -18.92 2.64
CA LEU A 186 0.34 -18.37 3.84
C LEU A 186 -0.72 -17.94 4.86
N SER A 187 -0.40 -17.84 6.15
CA SER A 187 -1.26 -17.12 7.09
C SER A 187 -1.46 -15.65 6.66
N LEU A 188 -2.45 -14.95 7.20
CA LEU A 188 -2.65 -13.54 6.86
C LEU A 188 -1.44 -12.69 7.27
N GLY A 189 -0.87 -12.93 8.47
CA GLY A 189 0.36 -12.27 8.91
C GLY A 189 1.54 -12.48 7.95
N GLU A 190 1.78 -13.71 7.51
CA GLU A 190 2.86 -14.04 6.57
C GLU A 190 2.62 -13.46 5.17
N ALA A 191 1.39 -13.52 4.68
CA ALA A 191 1.02 -12.92 3.40
C ALA A 191 1.20 -11.39 3.40
N ARG A 192 0.87 -10.73 4.52
CA ARG A 192 1.15 -9.30 4.72
C ARG A 192 2.65 -9.02 4.76
N HIS A 193 3.42 -9.85 5.47
CA HIS A 193 4.87 -9.68 5.53
C HIS A 193 5.52 -9.82 4.14
N LEU A 194 5.12 -10.82 3.36
CA LEU A 194 5.53 -10.98 1.96
C LEU A 194 5.14 -9.75 1.12
N CYS A 195 3.91 -9.27 1.24
CA CYS A 195 3.41 -8.11 0.51
C CYS A 195 4.18 -6.81 0.86
N MET A 196 4.49 -6.60 2.14
CA MET A 196 5.28 -5.44 2.60
C MET A 196 6.73 -5.48 2.12
N ALA A 197 7.28 -6.66 1.88
CA ALA A 197 8.64 -6.83 1.38
C ALA A 197 8.79 -6.49 -0.11
N LEU A 198 7.68 -6.40 -0.85
CA LEU A 198 7.68 -6.05 -2.26
C LEU A 198 7.78 -4.53 -2.49
N PRO A 199 8.32 -4.11 -3.65
CA PRO A 199 8.18 -2.75 -4.19
C PRO A 199 6.72 -2.26 -4.16
N SER A 200 6.53 -0.94 -3.99
CA SER A 200 5.21 -0.36 -3.72
C SER A 200 4.20 -0.54 -4.85
N ASP A 201 4.65 -0.52 -6.10
CA ASP A 201 3.84 -0.78 -7.29
C ASP A 201 3.40 -2.25 -7.40
N LEU A 202 4.26 -3.20 -7.06
CA LEU A 202 3.90 -4.63 -6.99
C LEU A 202 2.99 -4.95 -5.79
N ARG A 203 3.20 -4.26 -4.68
CA ARG A 203 2.37 -4.37 -3.48
C ARG A 203 0.91 -4.06 -3.78
N GLN A 204 0.66 -2.97 -4.51
CA GLN A 204 -0.68 -2.52 -4.89
C GLN A 204 -1.47 -3.60 -5.66
N LEU A 205 -0.79 -4.41 -6.47
CA LEU A 205 -1.43 -5.51 -7.20
C LEU A 205 -1.94 -6.64 -6.29
N LEU A 206 -1.40 -6.76 -5.07
CA LEU A 206 -1.71 -7.84 -4.13
C LEU A 206 -2.60 -7.39 -2.97
N GLU A 207 -2.63 -6.10 -2.64
CA GLU A 207 -3.37 -5.57 -1.49
C GLU A 207 -4.86 -5.95 -1.52
N ASP A 208 -5.51 -5.84 -2.68
CA ASP A 208 -6.91 -6.24 -2.87
C ASP A 208 -7.17 -7.71 -2.53
N SER A 209 -6.18 -8.58 -2.74
CA SER A 209 -6.31 -10.01 -2.43
C SER A 209 -6.20 -10.34 -0.94
N LEU A 210 -5.68 -9.40 -0.14
CA LEU A 210 -5.50 -9.55 1.30
C LEU A 210 -6.68 -8.96 2.09
N LEU A 211 -7.48 -8.09 1.48
CA LEU A 211 -8.65 -7.47 2.11
C LEU A 211 -9.74 -8.52 2.41
N GLY A 212 -10.29 -8.47 3.63
CA GLY A 212 -11.38 -9.36 4.06
C GLY A 212 -11.01 -10.84 4.17
N ARG A 213 -9.72 -11.19 4.04
CA ARG A 213 -9.23 -12.56 4.15
C ARG A 213 -9.19 -13.01 5.61
N GLY A 214 -9.56 -14.27 5.87
CA GLY A 214 -9.39 -14.91 7.18
C GLY A 214 -7.92 -15.22 7.50
N GLU A 215 -7.61 -15.39 8.80
CA GLU A 215 -6.25 -15.58 9.30
C GLU A 215 -5.59 -16.88 8.79
N HIS A 216 -6.40 -17.92 8.58
CA HIS A 216 -5.90 -19.26 8.31
C HIS A 216 -5.51 -19.50 6.83
N PRO A 217 -4.39 -20.19 6.58
CA PRO A 217 -3.98 -20.58 5.23
C PRO A 217 -4.95 -21.58 4.61
N VAL A 218 -5.20 -21.43 3.30
CA VAL A 218 -5.90 -22.44 2.51
C VAL A 218 -4.93 -23.59 2.25
N LYS A 219 -5.32 -24.82 2.57
CA LYS A 219 -4.52 -26.01 2.28
C LYS A 219 -4.54 -26.30 0.78
N LEU A 220 -3.61 -25.70 0.05
CA LEU A 220 -3.38 -25.93 -1.38
C LEU A 220 -2.12 -26.77 -1.57
N GLY A 221 -2.22 -27.87 -2.33
CA GLY A 221 -1.08 -28.59 -2.88
C GLY A 221 -0.58 -27.96 -4.18
N LYS A 222 0.52 -28.47 -4.76
CA LYS A 222 1.05 -27.93 -6.03
C LYS A 222 0.05 -28.02 -7.17
N GLY A 223 -0.61 -29.18 -7.33
CA GLY A 223 -1.60 -29.39 -8.40
C GLY A 223 -2.77 -28.41 -8.33
N GLU A 224 -3.40 -28.29 -7.16
CA GLU A 224 -4.53 -27.36 -6.95
C GLU A 224 -4.11 -25.89 -7.08
N PHE A 225 -2.90 -25.55 -6.64
CA PHE A 225 -2.34 -24.21 -6.85
C PHE A 225 -2.23 -23.89 -8.35
N LEU A 226 -1.62 -24.77 -9.14
CA LEU A 226 -1.47 -24.58 -10.58
C LEU A 226 -2.82 -24.60 -11.29
N GLU A 227 -3.76 -25.45 -10.89
CA GLU A 227 -5.11 -25.47 -11.44
C GLU A 227 -5.80 -24.11 -11.26
N ARG A 228 -5.76 -23.54 -10.06
CA ARG A 228 -6.38 -22.24 -9.77
C ARG A 228 -5.72 -21.09 -10.53
N VAL A 229 -4.38 -21.10 -10.66
CA VAL A 229 -3.66 -20.12 -11.48
C VAL A 229 -4.06 -20.28 -12.96
N GLY A 230 -4.15 -21.51 -13.46
CA GLY A 230 -4.59 -21.79 -14.83
C GLY A 230 -6.01 -21.28 -15.11
N GLN A 231 -6.93 -21.52 -14.18
CA GLN A 231 -8.31 -21.02 -14.26
C GLN A 231 -8.37 -19.49 -14.30
N ASP A 232 -7.59 -18.80 -13.47
CA ASP A 232 -7.55 -17.33 -13.40
C ASP A 232 -6.90 -16.70 -14.65
N LEU A 233 -5.94 -17.39 -15.26
CA LEU A 233 -5.23 -16.95 -16.46
C LEU A 233 -5.84 -17.46 -17.78
N GLY A 234 -6.85 -18.34 -17.73
CA GLY A 234 -7.41 -19.00 -18.91
C GLY A 234 -6.45 -19.98 -19.60
N ILE A 235 -5.48 -20.52 -18.88
CA ILE A 235 -4.49 -21.47 -19.39
C ILE A 235 -4.94 -22.89 -19.02
N SER A 236 -5.15 -23.73 -20.04
CA SER A 236 -5.63 -25.12 -19.84
C SER A 236 -4.51 -26.14 -19.68
N GLU A 237 -3.30 -25.86 -20.19
CA GLU A 237 -2.17 -26.80 -20.16
C GLU A 237 -1.37 -26.66 -18.84
N PRO A 238 -1.34 -27.69 -17.97
CA PRO A 238 -0.68 -27.60 -16.67
C PRO A 238 0.82 -27.27 -16.76
N ARG A 239 1.50 -27.74 -17.80
CA ARG A 239 2.92 -27.43 -18.02
C ARG A 239 3.15 -25.95 -18.30
N GLU A 240 2.27 -25.31 -19.07
CA GLU A 240 2.36 -23.88 -19.33
C GLU A 240 2.14 -23.07 -18.05
N VAL A 241 1.14 -23.45 -17.24
CA VAL A 241 0.90 -22.79 -15.95
C VAL A 241 2.11 -22.91 -15.01
N GLU A 242 2.74 -24.09 -14.97
CA GLU A 242 3.94 -24.29 -14.16
C GLU A 242 5.10 -23.41 -14.63
N MET A 243 5.30 -23.25 -15.94
CA MET A 243 6.32 -22.34 -16.48
C MET A 243 6.04 -20.88 -16.11
N VAL A 244 4.78 -20.44 -16.19
CA VAL A 244 4.37 -19.09 -15.76
C VAL A 244 4.64 -18.89 -14.28
N ALA A 245 4.27 -19.84 -13.42
CA ALA A 245 4.53 -19.75 -11.98
C ALA A 245 6.02 -19.67 -11.67
N LYS A 246 6.86 -20.48 -12.33
CA LYS A 246 8.33 -20.42 -12.19
C LYS A 246 8.90 -19.08 -12.63
N ALA A 247 8.44 -18.54 -13.75
CA ALA A 247 8.89 -17.23 -14.24
C ALA A 247 8.55 -16.12 -13.23
N VAL A 248 7.34 -16.13 -12.64
CA VAL A 248 6.97 -15.17 -11.61
C VAL A 248 7.85 -15.31 -10.37
N PHE A 249 8.01 -16.53 -9.84
CA PHE A 249 8.83 -16.76 -8.64
C PHE A 249 10.29 -16.36 -8.84
N LYS A 250 10.85 -16.65 -10.02
CA LYS A 250 12.21 -16.24 -10.41
C LYS A 250 12.44 -14.74 -10.22
N HIS A 251 11.56 -13.93 -10.81
CA HIS A 251 11.76 -12.49 -10.80
C HIS A 251 11.32 -11.86 -9.48
N VAL A 252 10.44 -12.52 -8.72
CA VAL A 252 10.06 -12.09 -7.37
C VAL A 252 11.23 -12.27 -6.39
N GLU A 253 12.01 -13.36 -6.53
CA GLU A 253 13.21 -13.59 -5.72
C GLU A 253 14.18 -12.40 -5.77
N ASP A 254 14.42 -11.84 -6.96
CA ASP A 254 15.30 -10.67 -7.16
C ASP A 254 14.87 -9.42 -6.38
N HIS A 255 13.61 -9.36 -5.94
CA HIS A 255 12.99 -8.18 -5.32
C HIS A 255 12.58 -8.42 -3.87
N LEU A 256 12.90 -9.59 -3.32
CA LEU A 256 12.63 -9.93 -1.93
C LEU A 256 13.93 -10.01 -1.12
N PRO A 257 13.92 -9.59 0.15
CA PRO A 257 15.00 -9.93 1.06
C PRO A 257 15.13 -11.45 1.17
N ALA A 258 16.36 -11.97 1.14
CA ALA A 258 16.63 -13.42 1.22
C ALA A 258 16.00 -14.08 2.45
N SER A 259 15.89 -13.35 3.57
CA SER A 259 15.21 -13.80 4.78
C SER A 259 13.70 -14.01 4.57
N VAL A 260 13.03 -13.12 3.84
CA VAL A 260 11.61 -13.22 3.51
C VAL A 260 11.38 -14.36 2.52
N PHE A 261 12.20 -14.46 1.48
CA PHE A 261 12.12 -15.53 0.49
C PHE A 261 12.27 -16.92 1.12
N LYS A 262 13.27 -17.08 2.00
CA LYS A 262 13.47 -18.31 2.77
C LYS A 262 12.32 -18.57 3.74
N HIS A 263 11.79 -17.54 4.39
CA HIS A 263 10.66 -17.69 5.30
C HIS A 263 9.42 -18.20 4.59
N VAL A 264 9.07 -17.64 3.43
CA VAL A 264 7.95 -18.12 2.60
C VAL A 264 8.14 -19.59 2.25
N SER A 265 9.34 -19.98 1.80
CA SER A 265 9.67 -21.37 1.46
C SER A 265 9.36 -22.35 2.61
N MET A 266 9.71 -22.00 3.86
CA MET A 266 9.45 -22.84 5.03
C MET A 266 7.96 -23.04 5.36
N GLN A 267 7.08 -22.16 4.88
CA GLN A 267 5.62 -22.24 5.12
C GLN A 267 4.86 -22.99 4.03
N LEU A 268 5.54 -23.30 2.92
CA LEU A 268 4.95 -24.02 1.80
C LEU A 268 5.05 -25.55 2.01
N PRO A 269 4.07 -26.32 1.53
CA PRO A 269 4.25 -27.76 1.36
C PRO A 269 5.45 -28.04 0.47
N ARG A 270 6.12 -29.18 0.68
CA ARG A 270 7.33 -29.58 -0.05
C ARG A 270 7.25 -29.33 -1.55
N GLU A 271 6.19 -29.78 -2.22
CA GLU A 271 6.03 -29.63 -3.68
C GLU A 271 5.94 -28.17 -4.16
N LEU A 272 5.33 -27.28 -3.35
CA LEU A 272 5.26 -25.84 -3.65
C LEU A 272 6.54 -25.12 -3.24
N SER A 273 7.19 -25.56 -2.16
CA SER A 273 8.51 -25.09 -1.75
C SER A 273 9.55 -25.38 -2.83
N ASP A 274 9.49 -26.56 -3.46
CA ASP A 274 10.38 -26.93 -4.57
C ASP A 274 10.11 -26.05 -5.80
N LEU A 275 8.83 -25.76 -6.10
CA LEU A 275 8.45 -24.84 -7.17
C LEU A 275 8.93 -23.40 -6.91
N TRP A 276 8.87 -22.95 -5.66
CA TRP A 276 9.31 -21.63 -5.20
C TRP A 276 10.84 -21.50 -5.22
N ALA A 277 11.56 -22.53 -4.80
CA ALA A 277 13.02 -22.50 -4.64
C ALA A 277 13.82 -22.91 -5.90
N LEU A 278 13.18 -23.50 -6.92
CA LEU A 278 13.80 -23.85 -8.20
C LEU A 278 13.20 -23.03 -9.37
N PRO A 279 13.45 -21.71 -9.40
CA PRO A 279 13.08 -20.88 -10.54
C PRO A 279 14.05 -21.08 -11.72
N TYR A 280 13.80 -22.13 -12.50
CA TYR A 280 14.56 -22.56 -13.70
C TYR A 280 15.98 -23.07 -13.48
#